data_AF-A0A7J7IDH6-F1
#
_entry.id   AF-A0A7J7IDH6-F1
#
_cell.length_a   1.000
_cell.length_b   1.000
_cell.length_c   1.000
_cell.angle_alpha   90.00
_cell.angle_beta   90.00
_cell.angle_gamma   90.00
#
_symmetry.space_group_name_H-M   'P 1'
#
loop_
_entity.id
_entity.type
_entity.pdbx_description
1 polymer ?
#
loop_
_entity_poly.entity_id
_entity_poly.type
_entity_poly.pdbx_seq_one_letter_code
_entity_poly.pdbx_strand_id
1 'polypeptide(L)'
;MTGATPSFLERFPLAVANKQCYARVHGYEFILDVREWSQLHGYNDYWNRLWFLTEYLEACLKNTSCPEWLFYVDADAMVMNVSIPLTAFTTAVSDDIDLILHDGAFYINSGAFFLRTTKWSLEFLRRMARAGPIPSDTC
;
A
#
# COMPACT_ATOMS: atom_id res chain seq x y z
N MET A 1 5.16 1.80 -2.21
CA MET A 1 4.10 1.90 -3.22
C MET A 1 3.08 2.92 -2.75
N THR A 2 2.57 3.75 -3.65
CA THR A 2 1.55 4.77 -3.34
C THR A 2 0.54 4.84 -4.49
N GLY A 3 -0.74 4.94 -4.15
CA GLY A 3 -1.79 5.28 -5.11
C GLY A 3 -2.21 6.74 -4.92
N ALA A 4 -2.35 7.51 -5.99
CA ALA A 4 -2.79 8.90 -5.93
C ALA A 4 -3.57 9.28 -7.19
N THR A 5 -4.63 10.07 -7.05
CA THR A 5 -5.33 10.64 -8.22
C THR A 5 -4.47 11.72 -8.88
N PRO A 6 -4.66 12.01 -10.18
CA PRO A 6 -3.97 13.11 -10.86
C PRO A 6 -4.17 14.47 -10.15
N SER A 7 -5.38 14.73 -9.64
CA SER A 7 -5.70 15.96 -8.91
C SER A 7 -4.93 16.06 -7.59
N PHE A 8 -4.69 14.95 -6.90
CA PHE A 8 -3.83 14.93 -5.72
C PHE A 8 -2.39 15.27 -6.09
N LEU A 9 -1.86 14.70 -7.17
CA LEU A 9 -0.48 14.94 -7.61
C LEU A 9 -0.23 16.39 -8.03
N GLU A 10 -1.21 17.03 -8.67
CA GLU A 10 -1.12 18.44 -9.03
C GLU A 10 -1.01 19.33 -7.79
N ARG A 11 -1.78 19.02 -6.74
CA ARG A 11 -1.85 19.84 -5.52
C ARG A 11 -0.74 19.55 -4.52
N PHE A 12 -0.32 18.29 -4.41
CA PHE A 12 0.63 17.83 -3.39
C PHE A 12 1.82 17.03 -3.98
N PRO A 13 2.52 17.56 -5.01
CA PRO A 13 3.58 16.81 -5.69
C PRO A 13 4.75 16.46 -4.75
N LEU A 14 5.01 17.32 -3.76
CA LEU A 14 6.08 17.11 -2.78
C LEU A 14 5.85 15.90 -1.87
N ALA A 15 4.58 15.53 -1.60
CA ALA A 15 4.27 14.38 -0.76
C ALA A 15 4.69 13.07 -1.45
N VAL A 16 4.55 12.97 -2.77
CA VAL A 16 5.02 11.83 -3.55
C VAL A 16 6.53 11.89 -3.80
N ALA A 17 7.06 13.09 -4.11
CA ALA A 17 8.50 13.29 -4.28
C ALA A 17 9.31 12.92 -3.03
N ASN A 18 8.77 13.18 -1.83
CA ASN A 18 9.34 12.76 -0.56
C ASN A 18 9.59 11.24 -0.52
N LYS A 19 8.58 10.45 -0.87
CA LYS A 19 8.65 8.97 -0.87
C LYS A 19 9.55 8.43 -1.99
N GLN A 20 9.53 9.06 -3.17
CA GLN A 20 10.44 8.75 -4.27
C GLN A 20 11.90 8.97 -3.88
N CYS A 21 12.20 10.08 -3.20
CA CYS A 21 13.54 10.40 -2.72
C CYS A 21 14.00 9.36 -1.69
N TYR A 22 13.15 9.04 -0.71
CA TYR A 22 13.44 8.03 0.29
C TYR A 22 13.74 6.65 -0.33
N ALA A 23 12.92 6.21 -1.29
CA ALA A 23 13.16 4.95 -2.00
C ALA A 23 14.51 4.94 -2.72
N ARG A 24 14.89 6.06 -3.37
CA ARG A 24 16.19 6.19 -4.03
C ARG A 24 17.36 6.09 -3.06
N VAL A 25 17.26 6.73 -1.88
CA VAL A 25 18.33 6.71 -0.85
C VAL A 25 18.63 5.29 -0.37
N HIS A 26 17.60 4.44 -0.27
CA HIS A 26 17.74 3.07 0.25
C HIS A 26 17.76 1.98 -0.83
N GLY A 27 17.74 2.36 -2.11
CA GLY A 27 17.75 1.42 -3.23
C GLY A 27 16.45 0.62 -3.41
N TYR A 28 15.32 1.13 -2.92
CA TYR A 28 14.00 0.52 -3.11
C TYR A 28 13.38 0.91 -4.46
N GLU A 29 12.60 -0.01 -5.02
CA GLU A 29 11.71 0.32 -6.12
C GLU A 29 10.53 1.18 -5.61
N PHE A 30 10.28 2.32 -6.26
CA PHE A 30 9.12 3.15 -5.98
C PHE A 30 8.09 3.03 -7.09
N ILE A 31 6.90 2.56 -6.72
CA ILE A 31 5.76 2.41 -7.62
C ILE A 31 4.70 3.43 -7.24
N LEU A 32 4.31 4.26 -8.20
CA LEU A 32 3.20 5.19 -8.13
C LEU A 32 2.09 4.70 -9.05
N ASP A 33 0.92 4.42 -8.48
CA ASP A 33 -0.28 4.12 -9.23
C ASP A 33 -1.16 5.38 -9.34
N VAL A 34 -1.48 5.77 -10.57
CA VAL A 34 -2.30 6.95 -10.87
C VAL A 34 -3.61 6.60 -11.57
N ARG A 35 -3.99 5.32 -11.55
CA ARG A 35 -5.19 4.84 -12.24
C ARG A 35 -6.43 5.18 -11.42
N GLU A 36 -7.48 5.54 -12.13
CA GLU A 36 -8.79 5.88 -11.57
C GLU A 36 -9.61 4.60 -11.27
N TRP A 37 -9.13 3.79 -10.32
CA TRP A 37 -9.78 2.52 -9.94
C TRP A 37 -11.21 2.70 -9.43
N SER A 38 -11.50 3.85 -8.83
CA SER A 38 -12.83 4.24 -8.38
C SER A 38 -13.83 4.26 -9.53
N GLN A 39 -13.43 4.76 -10.69
CA GLN A 39 -14.26 4.77 -11.91
C GLN A 39 -14.45 3.35 -12.47
N LEU A 40 -13.47 2.47 -12.30
CA LEU A 40 -13.52 1.09 -12.80
C LEU A 40 -14.36 0.16 -11.91
N HIS A 41 -14.30 0.35 -10.59
CA HIS A 41 -14.91 -0.55 -9.61
C HIS A 41 -16.13 0.04 -8.88
N GLY A 42 -16.45 1.31 -9.10
CA GLY A 42 -17.63 1.96 -8.50
C GLY A 42 -17.49 2.29 -7.01
N TYR A 43 -16.25 2.34 -6.50
CA TYR A 43 -15.96 2.67 -5.09
C TYR A 43 -15.21 4.00 -4.98
N ASN A 44 -15.17 4.60 -3.79
CA ASN A 44 -14.38 5.81 -3.59
C ASN A 44 -12.86 5.52 -3.65
N ASP A 45 -12.06 6.57 -3.79
CA ASP A 45 -10.61 6.45 -4.01
C ASP A 45 -9.85 5.76 -2.88
N TYR A 46 -10.42 5.70 -1.67
CA TYR A 46 -9.80 4.98 -0.55
C TYR A 46 -9.65 3.48 -0.81
N TRP A 47 -10.46 2.91 -1.71
CA TRP A 47 -10.41 1.50 -2.09
C TRP A 47 -9.41 1.21 -3.21
N ASN A 48 -8.91 2.23 -3.92
CA ASN A 48 -8.00 2.07 -5.06
C ASN A 48 -6.77 1.24 -4.71
N ARG A 49 -6.28 1.38 -3.46
CA ARG A 49 -5.12 0.63 -2.97
C ARG A 49 -5.28 -0.88 -3.05
N LEU A 50 -6.48 -1.39 -2.79
CA LEU A 50 -6.70 -2.84 -2.78
C LEU A 50 -6.58 -3.42 -4.18
N TRP A 51 -7.09 -2.71 -5.19
CA TRP A 51 -7.09 -3.17 -6.58
C TRP A 51 -5.69 -3.21 -7.16
N PHE A 52 -4.92 -2.12 -7.05
CA PHE A 52 -3.58 -2.12 -7.60
C PHE A 52 -2.63 -3.07 -6.84
N LEU A 53 -2.76 -3.18 -5.51
CA LEU A 53 -1.95 -4.13 -4.74
C LEU A 53 -2.29 -5.57 -5.11
N THR A 54 -3.58 -5.87 -5.36
CA THR A 54 -4.02 -7.19 -5.84
C THR A 54 -3.39 -7.48 -7.20
N GLU A 55 -3.53 -6.58 -8.17
CA GLU A 55 -2.96 -6.76 -9.52
C GLU A 55 -1.44 -6.95 -9.47
N TYR A 56 -0.74 -6.11 -8.71
CA TYR A 56 0.71 -6.22 -8.55
C TYR A 56 1.09 -7.57 -7.96
N LEU A 57 0.45 -7.99 -6.87
CA LEU A 57 0.78 -9.23 -6.18
C LEU A 57 0.45 -10.47 -7.02
N GLU A 58 -0.63 -10.42 -7.82
CA GLU A 58 -0.95 -11.48 -8.79
C GLU A 58 0.11 -11.62 -9.88
N ALA A 59 0.58 -10.51 -10.44
CA ALA A 59 1.64 -10.51 -11.44
C ALA A 59 2.96 -11.00 -10.81
N CYS A 60 3.26 -10.53 -9.61
CA CYS A 60 4.44 -10.90 -8.85
C CYS A 60 4.47 -12.40 -8.61
N LEU A 61 3.43 -12.99 -8.02
CA LEU A 61 3.39 -14.42 -7.68
C LEU A 61 3.41 -15.36 -8.90
N LYS A 62 3.15 -14.86 -10.11
CA LYS A 62 3.32 -15.60 -11.37
C LYS A 62 4.77 -15.57 -11.88
N ASN A 63 5.52 -14.55 -11.50
CA ASN A 63 6.91 -14.34 -11.89
C ASN A 63 7.87 -14.92 -10.83
N THR A 64 9.08 -15.28 -11.21
CA THR A 64 10.10 -15.85 -10.30
C THR A 64 10.87 -14.80 -9.47
N SER A 65 10.57 -13.51 -9.64
CA SER A 65 11.26 -12.42 -8.94
C SER A 65 10.24 -11.45 -8.33
N CYS A 66 10.03 -11.58 -7.01
CA CYS A 66 9.21 -10.72 -6.18
C CYS A 66 10.04 -10.12 -5.05
N PRO A 67 9.83 -8.85 -4.67
CA PRO A 67 10.33 -8.38 -3.38
C PRO A 67 9.67 -9.18 -2.26
N GLU A 68 10.35 -9.47 -1.17
CA GLU A 68 9.76 -10.19 -0.03
C GLU A 68 8.62 -9.40 0.63
N TRP A 69 8.77 -8.07 0.66
CA TRP A 69 7.87 -7.14 1.32
C TRP A 69 7.45 -6.01 0.40
N LEU A 70 6.15 -5.72 0.41
CA LEU A 70 5.57 -4.51 -0.14
C LEU A 70 5.32 -3.53 1.00
N PHE A 71 5.78 -2.29 0.85
CA PHE A 71 5.39 -1.20 1.75
C PHE A 71 4.39 -0.29 1.03
N TYR A 72 3.14 -0.30 1.49
CA TYR A 72 2.14 0.66 1.06
C TYR A 72 2.16 1.88 1.97
N VAL A 73 2.04 3.06 1.36
CA VAL A 73 1.90 4.31 2.08
C VAL A 73 1.00 5.26 1.31
N ASP A 74 0.02 5.85 2.01
CA ASP A 74 -0.95 6.81 1.47
C ASP A 74 -0.24 8.00 0.83
N ALA A 75 -0.93 8.64 -0.11
CA ALA A 75 -0.37 9.76 -0.87
C ALA A 75 -0.04 10.97 0.03
N ASP A 76 -0.83 11.21 1.07
CA ASP A 76 -0.72 12.31 2.03
C ASP A 76 0.23 12.03 3.22
N ALA A 77 0.72 10.80 3.38
CA ALA A 77 1.72 10.45 4.38
C ALA A 77 3.15 10.78 3.91
N MET A 78 4.02 11.27 4.80
CA MET A 78 5.41 11.60 4.47
C MET A 78 6.41 10.83 5.32
N VAL A 79 7.55 10.48 4.72
CA VAL A 79 8.72 9.97 5.44
C VAL A 79 9.46 11.14 6.07
N MET A 80 9.48 11.15 7.40
CA MET A 80 10.09 12.24 8.18
C MET A 80 11.52 11.94 8.60
N ASN A 81 11.87 10.66 8.81
CA ASN A 81 13.23 10.23 9.12
C ASN A 81 13.76 9.35 7.99
N VAL A 82 14.52 9.98 7.10
CA VAL A 82 15.09 9.30 5.92
C VAL A 82 16.24 8.37 6.25
N SER A 83 16.81 8.42 7.46
CA SER A 83 17.96 7.58 7.83
C SER A 83 17.56 6.16 8.25
N ILE A 84 16.29 5.93 8.59
CA ILE A 84 15.79 4.61 8.98
C ILE A 84 15.34 3.85 7.73
N PRO A 85 15.95 2.69 7.38
CA PRO A 85 15.51 1.88 6.26
C PRO A 85 14.22 1.13 6.60
N LEU A 86 13.44 0.74 5.58
CA LEU A 86 12.21 -0.05 5.76
C LEU A 86 12.50 -1.42 6.40
N THR A 87 13.68 -1.98 6.13
CA THR A 87 14.12 -3.26 6.69
C THR A 87 14.20 -3.25 8.21
N ALA A 88 14.39 -2.07 8.83
CA ALA A 88 14.37 -1.95 10.29
C ALA A 88 13.04 -2.41 10.90
N PHE A 89 11.94 -2.40 10.12
CA PHE A 89 10.61 -2.82 10.56
C PHE A 89 10.26 -4.26 10.14
N THR A 90 11.04 -4.89 9.25
CA THR A 90 10.73 -6.22 8.71
C THR A 90 11.74 -7.30 9.09
N THR A 91 12.99 -6.96 9.42
CA THR A 91 14.05 -7.96 9.68
C THR A 91 13.81 -8.81 10.94
N ALA A 92 13.16 -8.26 11.96
CA ALA A 92 12.89 -8.97 13.22
C ALA A 92 11.51 -9.65 13.24
N VAL A 93 10.81 -9.69 12.10
CA VAL A 93 9.44 -10.19 12.00
C VAL A 93 9.48 -11.69 11.73
N SER A 94 8.67 -12.44 12.48
CA SER A 94 8.56 -13.89 12.33
C SER A 94 8.07 -14.28 10.93
N ASP A 95 8.49 -15.46 10.45
CA ASP A 95 8.19 -15.94 9.10
C ASP A 95 6.70 -16.21 8.85
N ASP A 96 5.92 -16.39 9.91
CA ASP A 96 4.47 -16.60 9.89
C ASP A 96 3.64 -15.30 9.86
N ILE A 97 4.30 -14.13 9.82
CA ILE A 97 3.64 -12.82 9.74
C ILE A 97 3.67 -12.31 8.30
N ASP A 98 2.47 -12.06 7.77
CA ASP A 98 2.25 -11.56 6.41
C ASP A 98 1.88 -10.07 6.35
N LEU A 99 1.46 -9.46 7.47
CA LEU A 99 0.92 -8.11 7.54
C LEU A 99 1.45 -7.38 8.78
N ILE A 100 2.02 -6.19 8.57
CA ILE A 100 2.45 -5.30 9.65
C ILE A 100 1.77 -3.96 9.42
N LEU A 101 0.99 -3.49 10.38
CA LEU A 101 0.25 -2.23 10.27
C LEU A 101 0.15 -1.54 11.63
N HIS A 102 -0.29 -0.29 11.62
CA HIS A 102 -0.52 0.45 12.84
C HIS A 102 -1.80 0.00 13.56
N ASP A 103 -1.62 -0.52 14.77
CA ASP A 103 -2.69 -0.81 15.72
C ASP A 103 -2.71 0.25 16.83
N GLY A 104 -3.68 1.17 16.73
CA GLY A 104 -3.93 2.18 17.75
C GLY A 104 -4.91 1.67 18.81
N ALA A 105 -5.01 2.38 19.94
CA ALA A 105 -5.81 1.92 21.09
C ALA A 105 -7.29 1.60 20.77
N PHE A 106 -7.86 2.23 19.74
CA PHE A 106 -9.26 2.06 19.34
C PHE A 106 -9.47 2.00 17.82
N TYR A 107 -8.40 1.94 17.03
CA TYR A 107 -8.49 1.97 15.58
C TYR A 107 -7.25 1.37 14.92
N ILE A 108 -7.45 0.88 13.70
CA ILE A 108 -6.36 0.51 12.78
C ILE A 108 -6.17 1.65 11.79
N ASN A 109 -4.92 2.05 11.55
CA ASN A 109 -4.61 2.91 10.42
C ASN A 109 -3.97 2.08 9.30
N SER A 110 -4.64 2.05 8.14
CA SER A 110 -4.18 1.36 6.95
C SER A 110 -3.45 2.28 5.96
N GLY A 111 -2.99 3.45 6.41
CA GLY A 111 -2.32 4.44 5.58
C GLY A 111 -0.81 4.24 5.46
N ALA A 112 -0.23 3.37 6.30
CA ALA A 112 1.12 2.84 6.11
C ALA A 112 1.15 1.41 6.64
N PHE A 113 1.49 0.45 5.78
CA PHE A 113 1.58 -0.96 6.18
C PHE A 113 2.55 -1.74 5.30
N PHE A 114 3.08 -2.83 5.84
CA PHE A 114 3.84 -3.82 5.12
C PHE A 114 2.98 -5.04 4.83
N LEU A 115 3.12 -5.57 3.63
CA LEU A 115 2.48 -6.80 3.18
C LEU A 115 3.53 -7.73 2.59
N ARG A 116 3.69 -8.93 3.14
CA ARG A 116 4.61 -9.94 2.63
C ARG A 116 4.07 -10.49 1.31
N THR A 117 4.94 -10.81 0.35
CA THR A 117 4.49 -11.34 -0.95
C THR A 117 4.15 -12.83 -0.87
N THR A 118 2.99 -13.15 -0.33
CA THR A 118 2.51 -14.52 -0.16
C THR A 118 1.14 -14.73 -0.77
N LYS A 119 0.75 -16.01 -0.93
CA LYS A 119 -0.61 -16.37 -1.35
C LYS A 119 -1.66 -15.92 -0.33
N TRP A 120 -1.30 -15.87 0.96
CA TRP A 120 -2.17 -15.36 2.01
C TRP A 120 -2.48 -13.88 1.77
N SER A 121 -1.45 -13.06 1.55
CA SER A 121 -1.60 -11.62 1.29
C SER A 121 -2.48 -11.33 0.08
N LEU A 122 -2.35 -12.13 -0.98
CA LEU A 122 -3.20 -12.00 -2.17
C LEU A 122 -4.68 -12.29 -1.84
N GLU A 123 -4.95 -13.37 -1.11
CA GLU A 123 -6.33 -13.69 -0.72
C GLU A 123 -6.90 -12.68 0.28
N PHE A 124 -6.07 -12.15 1.19
CA PHE A 124 -6.44 -11.06 2.08
C PHE A 124 -6.92 -9.83 1.29
N LEU A 125 -6.11 -9.34 0.33
CA LEU A 125 -6.47 -8.19 -0.49
C LEU A 125 -7.77 -8.43 -1.28
N ARG A 126 -7.92 -9.62 -1.88
CA ARG A 126 -9.15 -9.99 -2.62
C ARG A 126 -10.39 -10.02 -1.73
N ARG A 127 -10.27 -10.50 -0.49
CA ARG A 127 -11.38 -10.47 0.49
C ARG A 127 -11.75 -9.05 0.86
N MET A 128 -10.77 -8.21 1.16
CA MET A 128 -11.00 -6.80 1.47
C MET A 128 -11.67 -6.09 0.30
N ALA A 129 -11.18 -6.29 -0.93
CA ALA A 129 -11.73 -5.66 -2.13
C ALA A 129 -13.19 -6.08 -2.40
N ARG A 130 -13.56 -7.33 -2.09
CA ARG A 130 -14.95 -7.83 -2.18
C ARG A 130 -15.86 -7.32 -1.06
N ALA A 131 -15.32 -7.05 0.12
CA ALA A 131 -16.13 -6.55 1.23
C ALA A 131 -16.76 -5.19 0.89
N GLY A 132 -16.04 -4.36 0.13
CA GLY A 132 -16.50 -3.04 -0.31
C GLY A 132 -16.86 -2.10 0.85
N PRO A 133 -17.25 -0.85 0.56
CA PRO A 133 -17.90 0.00 1.54
C PRO A 133 -19.23 -0.64 1.95
N ILE A 134 -19.49 -0.71 3.25
CA ILE A 134 -20.82 -0.98 3.79
C ILE A 134 -21.74 0.11 3.24
N PRO A 135 -22.91 -0.22 2.66
CA PRO A 135 -23.87 0.79 2.23
C PRO A 135 -24.14 1.77 3.36
N SER A 136 -24.20 3.07 3.05
CA SER A 136 -24.49 4.13 4.03
C SER A 136 -25.76 3.89 4.84
N ASP A 137 -26.66 3.05 4.31
CA ASP A 137 -28.01 2.82 4.81
C ASP A 137 -28.07 1.66 5.84
N THR A 138 -26.92 1.14 6.28
CA THR A 138 -26.83 0.00 7.22
C THR A 138 -26.43 0.39 8.65
N CYS A 139 -26.55 1.66 9.03
CA CYS A 139 -26.44 2.14 10.43
C CYS A 139 -27.80 2.57 10.98
#